data_AF-H2ZVD8-F1
#
_entry.id   AF-H2ZVD8-F1
#
_cell.length_a   1.000
_cell.length_b   1.000
_cell.length_c   1.000
_cell.angle_alpha   90.00
_cell.angle_beta   90.00
_cell.angle_gamma   90.00
#
_symmetry.space_group_name_H-M   'P 1'
#
loop_
_entity.id
_entity.type
_entity.pdbx_description
1 polymer ?
#
loop_
_entity_poly.entity_id
_entity_poly.type
_entity_poly.pdbx_seq_one_letter_code
_entity_poly.pdbx_strand_id
1 'polypeptide(L)'
;MERLALVLGILSVAFQVFGTDAVSFYLPSQTRKCLKEEIHKDVLVTGEYEVTEHSDTRVDLKVTDSSGHILYSKEDARKGKFAFSTEDFDLYQICFQSSLPEGGKRRLK
;
A
#
# COMPACT_ATOMS: atom_id res chain seq x y z
N MET A 1 -15.07 -16.07 -41.16
CA MET A 1 -14.78 -14.82 -40.42
C MET A 1 -15.27 -14.88 -38.97
N GLU A 2 -16.50 -15.33 -38.70
CA GLU A 2 -17.11 -15.33 -37.36
C GLU A 2 -16.35 -16.15 -36.31
N ARG A 3 -15.84 -17.34 -36.68
CA ARG A 3 -15.02 -18.18 -35.79
C ARG A 3 -13.67 -17.54 -35.44
N LEU A 4 -13.09 -16.77 -36.36
CA LEU A 4 -11.82 -16.08 -36.15
C LEU A 4 -12.00 -14.88 -35.21
N ALA A 5 -13.12 -14.15 -35.35
CA ALA A 5 -13.51 -13.08 -34.43
C ALA A 5 -13.77 -13.60 -33.01
N LEU A 6 -14.42 -14.77 -32.88
CA LEU A 6 -14.61 -15.42 -31.57
C LEU A 6 -13.28 -15.81 -30.91
N VAL A 7 -12.36 -16.41 -31.67
CA VAL A 7 -11.04 -16.81 -31.15
C VAL A 7 -10.20 -15.59 -30.75
N LEU A 8 -10.19 -14.53 -31.56
CA LEU A 8 -9.51 -13.28 -31.24
C LEU A 8 -10.12 -12.60 -30.00
N GLY A 9 -11.45 -12.62 -29.85
CA GLY A 9 -12.13 -12.10 -28.67
C GLY A 9 -11.81 -12.87 -27.38
N ILE A 10 -11.71 -14.21 -27.47
CA ILE A 10 -11.31 -15.05 -26.33
C ILE A 10 -9.85 -14.78 -25.92
N LEU A 11 -8.94 -14.66 -26.90
CA LEU A 11 -7.53 -14.33 -26.68
C LEU A 11 -7.34 -12.94 -26.03
N SER A 12 -8.12 -11.93 -26.44
CA SER A 12 -8.06 -10.60 -25.84
C SER A 12 -8.55 -10.57 -24.39
N VAL A 13 -9.61 -11.33 -24.07
CA VAL A 13 -10.15 -11.41 -22.70
C VAL A 13 -9.19 -12.18 -21.77
N ALA A 14 -8.55 -13.23 -22.28
CA ALA A 14 -7.56 -13.99 -21.53
C ALA A 14 -6.32 -13.18 -21.14
N PHE A 15 -5.96 -12.15 -21.92
CA PHE A 15 -4.80 -11.29 -21.68
C PHE A 15 -5.03 -10.25 -20.56
N GLN A 16 -6.28 -10.02 -20.14
CA GLN A 16 -6.60 -8.96 -19.15
C GLN A 16 -6.52 -9.41 -17.69
N VAL A 17 -6.17 -10.67 -17.42
CA VAL A 17 -6.02 -11.17 -16.05
C VAL A 17 -4.60 -10.89 -15.53
N PHE A 18 -4.25 -9.61 -15.40
CA PHE A 18 -3.10 -9.23 -14.59
C PHE A 18 -3.58 -9.22 -13.13
N GLY A 19 -3.06 -10.15 -12.32
CA GLY A 19 -3.35 -10.21 -10.90
C GLY A 19 -2.78 -8.97 -10.20
N THR A 20 -3.62 -8.22 -9.50
CA THR A 20 -3.15 -7.21 -8.55
C THR A 20 -2.94 -7.91 -7.21
N ASP A 21 -1.71 -7.94 -6.71
CA ASP A 21 -1.49 -8.37 -5.33
C ASP A 21 -2.08 -7.33 -4.37
N ALA A 22 -2.90 -7.80 -3.44
CA ALA A 22 -3.55 -6.98 -2.44
C ALA A 22 -3.38 -7.61 -1.07
N VAL A 23 -3.01 -6.79 -0.09
CA VAL A 23 -2.86 -7.21 1.30
C VAL A 23 -3.85 -6.43 2.15
N SER A 24 -4.62 -7.15 2.97
CA SER A 24 -5.49 -6.56 3.97
C SER A 24 -5.12 -7.07 5.36
N PHE A 25 -5.10 -6.17 6.34
CA PHE A 25 -4.80 -6.52 7.72
C PHE A 25 -5.47 -5.57 8.70
N TYR A 26 -5.73 -6.07 9.91
CA TYR A 26 -6.17 -5.25 11.03
C TYR A 26 -4.97 -4.51 11.64
N LEU A 27 -5.14 -3.21 11.88
CA LEU A 27 -4.19 -2.32 12.53
C LEU A 27 -4.75 -1.85 13.89
N PRO A 28 -4.35 -2.46 15.01
CA PRO A 28 -4.79 -2.01 16.34
C PRO A 28 -4.39 -0.56 16.63
N SER A 29 -5.07 0.12 17.55
CA SER A 29 -4.73 1.50 17.95
C SER A 29 -3.34 1.58 18.61
N GLN A 30 -2.61 2.67 18.37
CA GLN A 30 -1.24 2.90 18.83
C GLN A 30 -0.23 1.81 18.41
N THR A 31 -0.42 1.20 17.23
CA THR A 31 0.49 0.17 16.71
C THR A 31 1.02 0.52 15.33
N ARG A 32 2.13 -0.13 14.97
CA ARG A 32 2.75 -0.06 13.64
C ARG A 32 2.71 -1.42 12.98
N LYS A 33 2.32 -1.48 11.71
CA LYS A 33 2.53 -2.65 10.86
C LYS A 33 3.21 -2.24 9.58
N CYS A 34 4.12 -3.08 9.10
CA CYS A 34 4.88 -2.80 7.90
C CYS A 34 4.92 -4.00 6.98
N LEU A 35 4.71 -3.77 5.69
CA LEU A 35 5.04 -4.70 4.62
C LEU A 35 6.51 -4.46 4.24
N LYS A 36 7.29 -5.52 4.06
CA LYS A 36 8.70 -5.44 3.66
C LYS A 36 8.91 -6.32 2.43
N GLU A 37 9.63 -5.80 1.45
CA GLU A 37 9.88 -6.51 0.20
C GLU A 37 11.26 -6.14 -0.36
N GLU A 38 11.99 -7.14 -0.86
CA GLU A 38 13.25 -6.95 -1.56
C GLU A 38 12.95 -6.65 -3.03
N ILE A 39 13.31 -5.47 -3.50
CA ILE A 39 12.98 -5.02 -4.85
C ILE A 39 14.27 -4.70 -5.60
N HIS A 40 14.35 -5.15 -6.85
CA HIS A 40 15.47 -4.84 -7.74
C HIS A 40 15.54 -3.36 -8.11
N LYS A 41 16.73 -2.94 -8.52
CA LYS A 41 17.03 -1.63 -9.07
C LYS A 41 16.21 -1.32 -10.33
N ASP A 42 15.94 -0.04 -10.56
CA ASP A 42 15.28 0.52 -11.74
C ASP A 42 13.84 -0.01 -11.97
N VAL A 43 13.17 -0.39 -10.88
CA VAL A 43 11.78 -0.84 -10.87
C VAL A 43 10.87 0.31 -10.45
N LEU A 44 9.80 0.55 -11.22
CA LEU A 44 8.73 1.45 -10.83
C LEU A 44 7.77 0.71 -9.90
N VAL A 45 7.74 1.11 -8.63
CA VAL A 45 6.84 0.58 -7.62
C VAL A 45 5.65 1.51 -7.50
N THR A 46 4.45 0.97 -7.64
CA THR A 46 3.18 1.69 -7.44
C THR A 46 2.33 0.96 -6.43
N GLY A 47 1.70 1.69 -5.51
CA GLY A 47 0.78 1.11 -4.54
C GLY A 47 -0.47 1.96 -4.37
N GLU A 48 -1.58 1.28 -4.11
CA GLU A 48 -2.85 1.89 -3.73
C GLU A 48 -3.22 1.42 -2.33
N TYR A 49 -3.77 2.32 -1.50
CA TYR A 49 -4.18 1.99 -0.15
C TYR A 49 -5.53 2.60 0.18
N GLU A 50 -6.25 1.91 1.06
CA GLU A 50 -7.51 2.35 1.65
C GLU A 50 -7.52 1.92 3.12
N VAL A 51 -7.76 2.88 4.00
CA VAL A 51 -7.81 2.72 5.45
C VAL A 51 -9.25 2.93 5.90
N THR A 52 -9.85 1.86 6.39
CA THR A 52 -11.18 1.91 7.02
C THR A 52 -11.00 2.14 8.51
N GLU A 53 -11.18 3.39 8.95
CA GLU A 53 -11.05 3.75 10.36
C GLU A 53 -12.31 3.41 11.17
N HIS A 54 -12.10 3.05 12.44
CA HIS A 54 -13.12 3.11 13.48
C HIS A 54 -12.83 4.33 14.37
N SER A 55 -13.87 5.00 14.86
CA SER A 55 -13.84 6.36 15.42
C SER A 55 -12.62 6.69 16.30
N ASP A 56 -12.06 7.89 16.09
CA ASP A 56 -10.99 8.54 16.86
C ASP A 56 -9.58 7.94 16.75
N THR A 57 -9.19 7.35 15.61
CA THR A 57 -7.80 6.91 15.39
C THR A 57 -7.28 7.48 14.08
N ARG A 58 -6.14 8.18 14.12
CA ARG A 58 -5.44 8.69 12.93
C ARG A 58 -4.42 7.66 12.46
N VAL A 59 -4.31 7.44 11.16
CA VAL A 59 -3.28 6.57 10.59
C VAL A 59 -2.31 7.39 9.75
N ASP A 60 -1.02 7.27 9.99
CA ASP A 60 0.02 7.83 9.15
C ASP A 60 0.70 6.71 8.34
N LEU A 61 1.03 6.99 7.09
CA LEU A 61 1.69 6.08 6.15
C LEU A 61 3.09 6.58 5.83
N LYS A 62 4.08 5.68 5.84
CA LYS A 62 5.46 5.97 5.44
C LYS A 62 6.04 4.83 4.63
N VAL A 63 6.72 5.18 3.53
CA VAL A 63 7.49 4.24 2.71
C VAL A 63 8.96 4.61 2.81
N THR A 64 9.80 3.64 3.13
CA THR A 64 11.25 3.83 3.29
C THR A 64 12.06 2.72 2.64
N ASP A 65 13.31 3.02 2.30
CA ASP A 65 14.33 2.02 1.97
C ASP A 65 15.02 1.48 3.24
N SER A 66 16.08 0.67 3.10
CA SER A 66 16.81 0.12 4.25
C SER A 66 17.70 1.15 4.95
N SER A 67 18.11 2.20 4.23
CA SER A 67 18.88 3.33 4.76
C SER A 67 18.01 4.31 5.57
N GLY A 68 16.68 4.16 5.49
CA GLY A 68 15.71 5.00 6.17
C GLY A 68 15.33 6.27 5.40
N HIS A 69 15.71 6.40 4.12
CA HIS A 69 15.23 7.48 3.28
C HIS A 69 13.73 7.37 3.10
N ILE A 70 13.04 8.52 3.11
CA ILE A 70 11.60 8.58 3.01
C ILE A 70 11.23 8.76 1.55
N LEU A 71 10.70 7.70 0.94
CA LEU A 71 10.27 7.68 -0.45
C LEU A 71 8.86 8.24 -0.63
N TYR A 72 8.02 8.02 0.38
CA TYR A 72 6.68 8.57 0.47
C TYR A 72 6.26 8.73 1.92
N SER A 73 5.50 9.79 2.22
CA SER A 73 4.88 9.95 3.52
C SER A 73 3.53 10.63 3.37
N LYS A 74 2.54 10.14 4.11
CA LYS A 74 1.22 10.71 4.19
C LYS A 74 0.74 10.71 5.63
N GLU A 75 0.45 11.90 6.11
CA GLU A 75 -0.26 12.14 7.36
C GLU A 75 -1.78 11.99 7.17
N ASP A 76 -2.48 11.46 8.18
CA ASP A 76 -3.93 11.20 8.16
C ASP A 76 -4.35 10.48 6.86
N ALA A 77 -3.67 9.36 6.60
CA ALA A 77 -3.78 8.54 5.41
C ALA A 77 -5.13 7.79 5.38
N ARG A 78 -6.04 8.25 4.53
CA ARG A 78 -7.38 7.66 4.32
C ARG A 78 -7.39 6.72 3.11
N LYS A 79 -7.22 7.30 1.93
CA LYS A 79 -7.18 6.59 0.65
C LYS A 79 -6.24 7.34 -0.27
N GLY A 80 -5.45 6.62 -1.03
CA GLY A 80 -4.50 7.25 -1.93
C GLY A 80 -3.67 6.27 -2.73
N LYS A 81 -2.77 6.84 -3.52
CA LYS A 81 -1.79 6.12 -4.32
C LYS A 81 -0.41 6.71 -4.07
N PHE A 82 0.61 5.88 -4.18
CA PHE A 82 2.00 6.31 -4.20
C PHE A 82 2.74 5.62 -5.35
N ALA A 83 3.80 6.27 -5.82
CA ALA A 83 4.70 5.72 -6.81
C ALA A 83 6.11 6.19 -6.50
N PHE A 84 7.09 5.28 -6.58
CA PHE A 84 8.51 5.59 -6.49
C PHE A 84 9.30 4.63 -7.39
N SER A 85 10.47 5.07 -7.84
CA SER A 85 11.42 4.24 -8.59
C SER A 85 12.56 3.82 -7.67
N THR A 86 12.96 2.56 -7.75
CA THR A 86 14.08 2.02 -6.96
C THR A 86 15.42 2.41 -7.58
N GLU A 87 16.36 2.89 -6.77
CA GLU A 87 17.71 3.26 -7.25
C GLU A 87 18.70 2.10 -7.16
N ASP A 88 18.49 1.21 -6.19
CA ASP A 88 19.32 0.05 -5.90
C ASP A 88 18.46 -1.18 -5.54
N PHE A 89 19.08 -2.37 -5.59
CA PHE A 89 18.51 -3.58 -5.02
C PHE A 89 18.51 -3.44 -3.50
N ASP A 90 17.33 -3.30 -2.90
CA ASP A 90 17.21 -3.00 -1.48
C ASP A 90 15.89 -3.53 -0.88
N LEU A 91 15.81 -3.50 0.44
CA LEU A 91 14.62 -3.81 1.21
C LEU A 91 13.78 -2.55 1.42
N TYR A 92 12.62 -2.51 0.77
CA TYR A 92 11.66 -1.42 0.91
C TYR A 92 10.59 -1.78 1.92
N GLN A 93 10.16 -0.79 2.71
CA GLN A 93 9.21 -0.98 3.80
C GLN A 93 8.06 0.03 3.73
N ILE A 94 6.83 -0.47 3.68
CA ILE A 94 5.59 0.32 3.70
C ILE A 94 4.97 0.16 5.08
N CYS A 95 5.01 1.19 5.92
CA CYS A 95 4.49 1.17 7.28
C CYS A 95 3.22 2.00 7.44
N PHE A 96 2.23 1.42 8.11
CA PHE A 96 1.07 2.12 8.64
C PHE A 96 1.20 2.22 10.17
N GLN A 97 1.08 3.44 10.69
CA GLN A 97 1.14 3.74 12.12
C GLN A 97 -0.18 4.32 12.57
N SER A 98 -0.87 3.67 13.50
CA SER A 98 -2.05 4.25 14.14
C SER A 98 -1.64 5.07 15.37
N SER A 99 -2.29 6.21 15.55
CA SER A 99 -2.14 7.12 16.68
C SER A 99 -3.51 7.59 17.18
N LEU A 100 -3.61 7.90 18.47
CA LEU A 100 -4.77 8.58 19.01
C LEU A 100 -4.65 10.08 18.72
N PRO A 101 -5.74 10.78 18.40
CA PRO A 101 -5.73 12.24 18.30
C PRO A 101 -5.30 12.84 19.63
N GLU A 102 -4.40 13.82 19.58
CA GLU A 102 -3.92 14.54 20.76
C GLU A 102 -5.09 15.26 21.44
N GLY A 103 -5.62 14.67 22.52
CA GLY A 103 -6.80 15.16 23.24
C GLY A 103 -7.66 14.07 23.88
N GLY A 104 -7.49 12.80 23.48
CA GLY A 104 -8.19 11.66 24.07
C GLY A 104 -7.66 11.32 25.47
N LYS A 105 -8.13 12.03 26.51
CA LYS A 105 -7.95 11.59 27.90
C LYS A 105 -8.42 10.14 28.01
N ARG A 106 -7.54 9.24 28.47
CA ARG A 106 -7.91 7.87 28.84
C ARG A 106 -9.13 7.94 29.76
N ARG A 107 -10.32 7.54 29.28
CA ARG A 107 -11.40 7.14 30.20
C ARG A 107 -10.93 5.84 30.85
N LEU A 108 -10.20 5.99 31.95
CA LEU A 108 -10.04 4.91 32.92
C LEU A 108 -11.45 4.58 33.41
N LYS A 109 -11.91 3.35 33.12
CA LYS A 109 -13.10 2.76 33.71
C LYS A 109 -12.68 1.97 34.93
#